data_AF-A0A4V3C5K7-F1
#
_entry.id   AF-A0A4V3C5K7-F1
#
_cell.length_a   1.000
_cell.length_b   1.000
_cell.length_c   1.000
_cell.angle_alpha   90.00
_cell.angle_beta   90.00
_cell.angle_gamma   90.00
#
_symmetry.space_group_name_H-M   'P 1'
#
loop_
_entity.id
_entity.type
_entity.pdbx_description
1 polymer ?
#
loop_
_entity_poly.entity_id
_entity_poly.type
_entity_poly.pdbx_seq_one_letter_code
_entity_poly.pdbx_strand_id
1 'polypeptide(L)'
;MTGKTTPLTTSQAADLAKTSGPRGAIYVVKGERVFQRGGSYIVQDTTAHSGGVWKIATSVKELGSKNTRTATTDALLNVIGR
;
A
#
# COMPACT_ATOMS: atom_id res chain seq x y z
N MET A 1 15.42 -10.35 14.69
CA MET A 1 15.31 -8.96 14.20
C MET A 1 14.69 -9.03 12.80
N THR A 2 13.38 -8.83 12.71
CA THR A 2 12.61 -8.94 11.47
C THR A 2 12.93 -7.72 10.61
N GLY A 3 13.56 -7.94 9.46
CA GLY A 3 14.12 -6.88 8.63
C GLY A 3 13.06 -5.91 8.12
N LYS A 4 13.41 -4.63 8.03
CA LYS A 4 12.59 -3.49 7.58
C LYS A 4 11.99 -3.60 6.16
N THR A 5 12.10 -4.76 5.51
CA THR A 5 11.74 -5.01 4.11
C THR A 5 11.00 -6.33 3.89
N THR A 6 10.68 -7.07 4.95
CA THR A 6 9.91 -8.33 4.80
C THR A 6 8.47 -8.00 4.37
N PRO A 7 7.97 -8.61 3.27
CA PRO A 7 6.59 -8.42 2.84
C PRO A 7 5.64 -8.81 3.98
N LEU A 8 4.72 -7.91 4.33
CA LEU A 8 3.67 -8.24 5.28
C LEU A 8 2.76 -9.31 4.67
N THR A 9 2.29 -10.24 5.50
CA THR A 9 1.14 -11.07 5.11
C THR A 9 -0.08 -10.18 4.90
N THR A 10 -1.04 -10.63 4.09
CA THR A 10 -2.24 -9.83 3.80
C THR A 10 -3.06 -9.50 5.05
N SER A 11 -3.01 -10.37 6.08
CA SER A 11 -3.64 -10.13 7.38
C SER A 11 -2.93 -9.04 8.18
N GLN A 12 -1.58 -9.05 8.21
CA GLN A 12 -0.80 -8.01 8.88
C GLN A 12 -0.98 -6.64 8.20
N ALA A 13 -1.01 -6.60 6.87
CA ALA A 13 -1.29 -5.39 6.11
C ALA A 13 -2.70 -4.87 6.43
N ALA A 14 -3.71 -5.74 6.49
CA ALA A 14 -5.08 -5.37 6.83
C ALA A 14 -5.21 -4.83 8.26
N ASP A 15 -4.53 -5.44 9.24
CA ASP A 15 -4.57 -4.96 10.63
C ASP A 15 -3.81 -3.63 10.79
N LEU A 16 -2.67 -3.46 10.11
CA LEU A 16 -2.00 -2.16 10.04
C LEU A 16 -2.88 -1.10 9.40
N ALA A 17 -3.53 -1.40 8.28
CA ALA A 17 -4.46 -0.46 7.64
C ALA A 17 -5.61 -0.05 8.58
N LYS A 18 -6.14 -0.96 9.40
CA LYS A 18 -7.15 -0.63 10.43
C LYS A 18 -6.61 0.26 11.55
N THR A 19 -5.33 0.09 11.91
CA THR A 19 -4.73 0.74 13.09
C THR A 19 -4.07 2.09 12.74
N SER A 20 -3.53 2.24 11.54
CA SER A 20 -2.72 3.39 11.10
C SER A 20 -3.28 4.13 9.87
N GLY A 21 -4.33 3.62 9.22
CA GLY A 21 -4.70 3.99 7.86
C GLY A 21 -6.21 3.98 7.54
N PRO A 22 -6.60 4.15 6.27
CA PRO A 22 -7.88 4.69 5.80
C PRO A 22 -9.19 4.18 6.42
N ARG A 23 -10.04 5.13 6.82
CA ARG A 23 -11.49 4.92 7.02
C ARG A 23 -12.18 4.84 5.64
N GLY A 24 -12.23 3.66 5.01
CA GLY A 24 -12.93 3.56 3.72
C GLY A 24 -12.82 2.20 3.05
N ALA A 25 -13.88 1.83 2.33
CA ALA A 25 -14.16 0.54 1.72
C ALA A 25 -12.94 -0.22 1.13
N ILE A 26 -12.91 -1.52 1.40
CA ILE A 26 -11.93 -2.46 0.86
C ILE A 26 -12.41 -2.85 -0.55
N TYR A 27 -11.69 -2.43 -1.57
CA TYR A 27 -11.93 -2.89 -2.94
C TYR A 27 -10.88 -3.94 -3.31
N VAL A 28 -11.31 -5.04 -3.93
CA VAL A 28 -10.38 -6.02 -4.50
C VAL A 28 -10.29 -5.77 -5.99
N VAL A 29 -9.09 -5.44 -6.49
CA VAL A 29 -8.85 -5.20 -7.92
C VAL A 29 -7.74 -6.14 -8.35
N LYS A 30 -8.05 -7.05 -9.29
CA LYS A 30 -7.11 -8.07 -9.81
C LYS A 30 -6.43 -8.90 -8.71
N GLY A 31 -7.12 -9.13 -7.60
CA GLY A 31 -6.60 -9.89 -6.44
C GLY A 31 -5.86 -9.03 -5.41
N GLU A 32 -5.65 -7.75 -5.66
CA GLU A 32 -5.01 -6.83 -4.72
C GLU A 32 -6.05 -6.06 -3.90
N ARG A 33 -5.81 -5.91 -2.59
CA ARG A 33 -6.67 -5.12 -1.69
C ARG A 33 -6.28 -3.65 -1.76
N VAL A 34 -7.19 -2.84 -2.28
CA VAL A 34 -7.09 -1.39 -2.37
C VAL A 34 -7.95 -0.77 -1.27
N PHE A 35 -7.38 0.20 -0.56
CA PHE A 35 -8.00 0.95 0.51
C PHE A 35 -8.09 2.42 0.13
N GLN A 36 -9.21 3.08 0.42
CA GLN A 36 -9.38 4.51 0.11
C GLN A 36 -9.08 5.41 1.31
N ARG A 37 -8.08 6.29 1.18
CA ARG A 37 -7.66 7.26 2.20
C ARG A 37 -7.91 8.68 1.72
N GLY A 38 -9.04 9.26 2.12
CA GLY A 38 -9.45 10.59 1.64
C GLY A 38 -9.59 10.58 0.11
N GLY A 39 -8.86 11.47 -0.58
CA GLY A 39 -8.81 11.55 -2.04
C GLY A 39 -7.80 10.62 -2.72
N SER A 40 -7.18 9.69 -2.00
CA SER A 40 -6.15 8.78 -2.53
C SER A 40 -6.49 7.32 -2.27
N TYR A 41 -5.83 6.43 -3.00
CA TYR A 41 -5.95 4.99 -2.93
C TYR A 41 -4.62 4.38 -2.51
N ILE A 42 -4.68 3.35 -1.68
CA ILE A 42 -3.53 2.65 -1.12
C ILE A 42 -3.68 1.17 -1.45
N VAL A 43 -2.66 0.52 -2.00
CA VAL A 43 -2.64 -0.94 -2.22
C VAL A 43 -1.38 -1.52 -1.60
N GLN A 44 -1.49 -2.75 -1.09
CA GLN A 44 -0.31 -3.48 -0.62
C GLN A 44 0.68 -3.70 -1.77
N ASP A 45 1.95 -3.40 -1.54
CA ASP A 45 3.01 -3.75 -2.49
C ASP A 45 3.35 -5.24 -2.33
N THR A 46 2.83 -6.06 -3.24
CA THR A 46 3.06 -7.51 -3.30
C THR A 46 4.33 -7.87 -4.06
N THR A 47 4.99 -6.89 -4.70
CA THR A 47 6.10 -7.13 -5.63
C THR A 47 7.49 -7.06 -4.98
N ALA A 48 7.58 -6.71 -3.69
CA ALA A 48 8.69 -6.97 -2.75
C ALA A 48 10.15 -6.67 -3.16
N HIS A 49 10.44 -6.16 -4.36
CA HIS A 49 11.81 -5.91 -4.82
C HIS A 49 12.44 -4.66 -4.19
N SER A 50 11.66 -3.81 -3.51
CA SER A 50 12.11 -2.45 -3.12
C SER A 50 11.79 -2.04 -1.69
N GLY A 51 11.34 -2.96 -0.83
CA GLY A 51 11.09 -2.67 0.60
C GLY A 51 9.85 -1.82 0.89
N GLY A 52 9.05 -1.48 -0.12
CA GLY A 52 7.74 -0.85 0.04
C GLY A 52 6.71 -1.84 0.54
N VAL A 53 5.85 -1.38 1.45
CA VAL A 53 4.69 -2.13 1.94
C VAL A 53 3.41 -1.62 1.30
N TRP A 54 3.34 -0.32 0.98
CA TRP A 54 2.18 0.29 0.36
C TRP A 54 2.55 1.11 -0.88
N LYS A 55 1.71 1.04 -1.90
CA LYS A 55 1.69 1.96 -3.04
C LYS A 55 0.52 2.91 -2.86
N ILE A 56 0.72 4.20 -3.11
CA ILE A 56 -0.29 5.25 -2.97
C ILE A 56 -0.43 5.98 -4.30
N ALA A 57 -1.67 6.23 -4.74
CA ALA A 57 -1.96 7.04 -5.91
C ALA A 57 -3.30 7.79 -5.78
N THR A 58 -3.53 8.74 -6.68
CA THR A 58 -4.80 9.49 -6.78
C THR A 58 -5.93 8.68 -7.42
N SER A 59 -5.61 7.59 -8.11
CA SER A 59 -6.59 6.66 -8.66
C SER A 59 -6.11 5.21 -8.61
N VAL A 60 -7.05 4.25 -8.63
CA VAL A 60 -6.73 2.81 -8.69
C VAL A 60 -5.88 2.46 -9.91
N LYS A 61 -6.14 3.10 -11.06
CA LYS A 61 -5.40 2.86 -12.32
C LYS A 61 -3.92 3.22 -12.18
N GLU A 62 -3.63 4.31 -11.47
CA GLU A 62 -2.28 4.82 -11.28
C GLU A 62 -1.43 3.97 -10.33
N LEU A 63 -2.05 3.10 -9.51
CA LEU A 63 -1.32 2.14 -8.67
C LEU A 63 -0.61 1.06 -9.49
N GLY A 64 -1.03 0.83 -10.74
CA GLY A 64 -0.50 -0.21 -11.62
C GLY A 64 0.89 0.10 -12.20
N SER A 65 1.44 1.30 -12.03
CA SER A 65 2.78 1.65 -12.51
C SER A 65 3.54 2.55 -11.55
N LYS A 66 4.86 2.33 -11.46
CA LYS A 66 5.77 3.13 -10.63
C LYS A 66 5.81 4.61 -11.04
N ASN A 67 5.64 4.89 -12.33
CA ASN A 67 5.70 6.25 -12.85
C ASN A 67 4.43 7.04 -12.56
N THR A 68 3.32 6.34 -12.32
CA THR A 68 1.99 6.94 -12.13
C THR A 68 1.58 7.00 -10.67
N ARG A 69 2.14 6.15 -9.80
CA ARG A 69 1.88 6.23 -8.36
C ARG A 69 2.52 7.48 -7.75
N THR A 70 1.85 8.00 -6.72
CA THR A 70 2.28 9.20 -6.00
C THR A 70 3.41 8.89 -5.03
N ALA A 71 3.33 7.73 -4.36
CA ALA A 71 4.35 7.31 -3.41
C ALA A 71 4.37 5.79 -3.21
N THR A 72 5.51 5.31 -2.73
CA THR A 72 5.71 4.02 -2.08
C THR A 72 6.12 4.28 -0.65
N THR A 73 5.51 3.56 0.29
CA THR A 73 5.78 3.76 1.72
C THR A 73 6.17 2.47 2.41
N ASP A 74 6.80 2.60 3.57
CA ASP A 74 6.93 1.51 4.54
C ASP A 74 5.57 1.18 5.19
N ALA A 75 5.57 0.23 6.13
CA ALA A 75 4.37 -0.21 6.85
C ALA A 75 3.66 0.90 7.63
N LEU A 76 4.39 1.94 8.05
CA LEU A 76 3.91 3.06 8.85
C LEU A 76 3.50 4.27 8.00
N LEU A 77 3.42 4.11 6.67
CA LEU A 77 3.14 5.17 5.70
C LEU A 77 4.23 6.23 5.57
N ASN A 78 5.46 5.94 5.98
CA ASN A 78 6.59 6.81 5.69
C ASN A 78 7.02 6.61 4.23
N VAL A 79 7.11 7.71 3.47
CA VAL A 79 7.51 7.66 2.05
C VAL A 79 8.95 7.20 1.94
N ILE A 80 9.17 6.12 1.17
CA ILE A 80 10.49 5.58 0.86
C ILE A 80 10.89 5.82 -0.60
N GLY A 81 9.92 6.19 -1.45
CA GLY A 81 10.17 6.48 -2.84
C GLY A 81 8.90 6.79 -3.60
N ARG A 82 9.06 7.04 -4.90
CA ARG A 82 7.96 7.12 -5.84
C ARG A 82 7.65 5.74 -6.39
#